data_AF-O81205-F1
#
_entry.id   AF-O81205-F1
#
_cell.length_a   1.000
_cell.length_b   1.000
_cell.length_c   1.000
_cell.angle_alpha   90.00
_cell.angle_beta   90.00
_cell.angle_gamma   90.00
#
_symmetry.space_group_name_H-M   'P 1'
#
loop_
_entity.id
_entity.type
_entity.pdbx_description
1 polymer ?
#
loop_
_entity_poly.entity_id
_entity_poly.type
_entity_poly.pdbx_seq_one_letter_code
_entity_poly.pdbx_strand_id
1 'polypeptide(L)'
;FRCVQQGDDENGKTGVSLSKDITDVAGRTVKKNIATLGPLILPLSEKLLFFVTFMGKKLFKDKIKHYYVPDFKLAIDHFCIHAGGRAVIDVLEKNLALAPIDVEASRSTLHRFGNTSSSSIWYELAYIEAKGRMKKGNKVWQIALGSGFKCNSAVWVALNNVKASTNS
;
A
#
# COMPACT_ATOMS: atom_id res chain seq x y z
N PHE A 1 5.78 11.91 17.73
CA PHE A 1 4.47 11.35 17.33
C PHE A 1 3.35 12.37 17.58
N ARG A 2 3.35 13.52 16.88
CA ARG A 2 2.28 14.53 16.95
C ARG A 2 1.82 14.90 15.54
N CYS A 3 1.43 13.89 14.77
CA CYS A 3 1.17 14.09 13.34
C CYS A 3 -0.32 14.22 13.00
N VAL A 4 -1.20 13.89 13.96
CA VAL A 4 -2.63 14.20 13.91
C VAL A 4 -2.97 14.77 15.29
N GLN A 5 -3.33 16.04 15.36
CA GLN A 5 -3.71 16.70 16.61
C GLN A 5 -5.03 17.42 16.42
N GLN A 6 -5.98 17.18 17.32
CA GLN A 6 -7.14 18.05 17.44
C GLN A 6 -6.73 19.29 18.23
N GLY A 7 -7.07 20.46 17.73
CA GLY A 7 -6.75 21.74 18.36
C GLY A 7 -7.48 22.88 17.67
N ASP A 8 -7.53 24.02 18.33
CA ASP A 8 -8.16 25.21 17.78
C ASP A 8 -7.22 25.88 16.77
N ASP A 9 -7.77 26.32 15.64
CA ASP A 9 -7.05 27.18 14.71
C ASP A 9 -6.87 28.59 15.30
N GLU A 10 -6.15 29.46 14.58
CA GLU A 10 -5.91 30.85 15.01
C GLU A 10 -7.19 31.66 15.20
N ASN A 11 -8.33 31.19 14.69
CA ASN A 11 -9.66 31.80 14.84
C ASN A 11 -10.52 31.12 15.92
N GLY A 12 -9.94 30.24 16.73
CA GLY A 12 -10.65 29.53 17.80
C GLY A 12 -11.58 28.41 17.31
N LYS A 13 -11.45 27.97 16.05
CA LYS A 13 -12.26 26.86 15.50
C LYS A 13 -11.53 25.54 15.72
N THR A 14 -12.16 24.63 16.44
CA THR A 14 -11.62 23.30 16.66
C THR A 14 -11.52 22.53 15.34
N GLY A 15 -10.30 22.17 14.96
CA GLY A 15 -9.98 21.39 13.77
C GLY A 15 -9.01 20.25 14.08
N VAL A 16 -8.60 19.52 13.03
CA VAL A 16 -7.59 18.47 13.10
C VAL A 16 -6.39 18.89 12.26
N SER A 17 -5.26 19.13 12.91
CA SER A 17 -3.97 19.44 12.28
C SER A 17 -3.23 18.14 11.91
N LEU A 18 -2.79 18.08 10.65
CA LEU A 18 -2.03 16.97 10.08
C LEU A 18 -0.59 17.45 9.80
N SER A 19 0.41 16.89 10.48
CA SER A 19 1.82 17.23 10.24
C SER A 19 2.33 16.59 8.93
N LYS A 20 3.27 17.27 8.25
CA LYS A 20 4.00 16.74 7.09
C LYS A 20 4.78 15.46 7.40
N ASP A 21 5.06 15.17 8.67
CA ASP A 21 5.70 13.92 9.12
C ASP A 21 4.86 12.66 8.82
N ILE A 22 3.58 12.82 8.42
CA ILE A 22 2.66 11.72 8.13
C ILE A 22 3.19 10.80 7.03
N THR A 23 3.90 11.33 6.04
CA THR A 23 4.47 10.58 4.91
C THR A 23 5.66 9.74 5.35
N ASP A 24 6.56 10.29 6.17
CA ASP A 24 7.73 9.59 6.70
C ASP A 24 7.36 8.51 7.71
N VAL A 25 6.34 8.77 8.54
CA VAL A 25 5.82 7.75 9.46
C VAL A 25 5.09 6.66 8.68
N ALA A 26 4.25 7.01 7.70
CA ALA A 26 3.59 6.04 6.82
C ALA A 26 4.61 5.15 6.10
N GLY A 27 5.66 5.73 5.50
CA GLY A 27 6.71 4.97 4.84
C GLY A 27 7.43 3.99 5.77
N ARG A 28 7.70 4.37 7.02
CA ARG A 28 8.29 3.47 8.02
C ARG A 28 7.35 2.34 8.44
N THR A 29 6.08 2.63 8.67
CA THR A 29 5.10 1.60 9.04
C THR A 29 4.87 0.62 7.89
N VAL A 30 4.77 1.13 6.65
CA VAL A 30 4.69 0.34 5.43
C VAL A 30 5.89 -0.59 5.30
N LYS A 31 7.12 -0.10 5.50
CA LYS A 31 8.34 -0.93 5.47
C LYS A 31 8.30 -2.06 6.50
N LYS A 32 7.82 -1.80 7.72
CA LYS A 32 7.67 -2.86 8.74
C LYS A 32 6.64 -3.90 8.32
N ASN A 33 5.49 -3.46 7.84
CA ASN A 33 4.42 -4.35 7.38
C ASN A 33 4.88 -5.21 6.19
N ILE A 34 5.59 -4.62 5.23
CA ILE A 34 6.25 -5.31 4.11
C ILE A 34 7.23 -6.38 4.60
N ALA A 35 8.06 -6.06 5.59
CA ALA A 35 9.03 -7.00 6.13
C ALA A 35 8.35 -8.20 6.81
N THR A 36 7.16 -8.02 7.39
CA THR A 36 6.36 -9.11 7.95
C THR A 36 5.61 -9.90 6.87
N LEU A 37 5.06 -9.22 5.86
CA LEU A 37 4.26 -9.86 4.81
C LEU A 37 5.12 -10.60 3.77
N GLY A 38 6.27 -10.04 3.40
CA GLY A 38 7.17 -10.57 2.37
C GLY A 38 7.45 -12.07 2.52
N PRO A 39 7.90 -12.56 3.70
CA PRO A 39 8.13 -13.98 3.92
C PRO A 39 6.90 -14.88 3.74
N LEU A 40 5.68 -14.35 3.84
CA LEU A 40 4.44 -15.12 3.70
C LEU A 40 3.99 -15.25 2.24
N ILE A 41 4.21 -14.21 1.43
CA ILE A 41 3.63 -14.13 0.07
C ILE A 41 4.64 -14.26 -1.06
N LEU A 42 5.91 -13.91 -0.82
CA LEU A 42 6.93 -13.92 -1.87
C LEU A 42 7.32 -15.35 -2.26
N PRO A 43 7.72 -15.58 -3.52
CA PRO A 43 8.30 -16.85 -3.94
C PRO A 43 9.65 -17.12 -3.25
N LEU A 44 10.05 -18.39 -3.20
CA LEU A 44 11.30 -18.82 -2.54
C LEU A 44 12.56 -18.13 -3.12
N SER A 45 12.57 -17.87 -4.43
CA SER A 45 13.65 -17.14 -5.11
C SER A 45 13.87 -15.75 -4.52
N GLU A 46 12.79 -15.00 -4.31
CA GLU A 46 12.81 -13.66 -3.73
C GLU A 46 13.22 -13.68 -2.26
N LYS A 47 12.75 -14.68 -1.49
CA LYS A 47 13.19 -14.86 -0.10
C LYS A 47 14.68 -15.11 -0.01
N LEU A 48 15.22 -15.94 -0.91
CA LEU A 48 16.65 -16.26 -0.95
C LEU A 48 17.49 -15.06 -1.38
N LEU A 49 17.04 -14.30 -2.38
CA LEU A 49 17.70 -13.07 -2.83
C LEU A 49 17.72 -11.99 -1.74
N PHE A 50 16.60 -11.80 -1.04
CA PHE A 50 16.52 -10.92 0.11
C PHE A 50 17.44 -11.38 1.26
N PHE A 51 17.49 -12.68 1.53
CA PHE A 51 18.36 -13.24 2.57
C PHE A 51 19.85 -13.06 2.24
N VAL A 52 20.25 -13.33 1.01
CA VAL A 52 21.64 -13.15 0.54
C VAL A 52 22.06 -11.68 0.62
N THR A 53 21.21 -10.76 0.17
CA THR A 53 21.49 -9.31 0.26
C THR A 53 21.53 -8.82 1.71
N PHE A 54 20.66 -9.35 2.58
CA PHE A 54 20.69 -9.08 4.02
C PHE A 54 21.99 -9.56 4.67
N MET A 55 22.42 -10.79 4.38
CA MET A 55 23.69 -11.34 4.88
C MET A 55 24.90 -10.57 4.35
N GLY A 56 24.92 -10.27 3.05
CA GLY A 56 25.96 -9.46 2.42
C GLY A 56 26.09 -8.09 3.09
N LYS A 57 24.98 -7.45 3.45
CA LYS A 57 25.01 -6.16 4.17
C LYS A 57 25.50 -6.30 5.61
N LYS A 58 25.14 -7.38 6.30
CA LYS A 58 25.64 -7.67 7.66
C LYS A 58 27.16 -7.84 7.68
N LEU A 59 27.72 -8.42 6.61
CA LEU A 59 29.15 -8.71 6.47
C LEU A 59 29.95 -7.54 5.87
N PHE A 60 29.38 -6.78 4.93
CA PHE A 60 30.09 -5.73 4.17
C PHE A 60 29.47 -4.34 4.36
N LYS A 61 29.12 -3.99 5.61
CA LYS A 61 28.34 -2.80 6.06
C LYS A 61 28.51 -1.51 5.24
N ASP A 62 29.68 -1.25 4.67
CA ASP A 62 30.04 0.01 3.99
C ASP A 62 29.86 0.01 2.45
N LYS A 63 29.63 -1.13 1.78
CA LYS A 63 29.51 -1.17 0.29
C LYS A 63 28.08 -1.18 -0.25
N ILE A 64 27.07 -1.49 0.56
CA ILE A 64 25.69 -1.67 0.10
C ILE A 64 24.82 -0.47 0.54
N LYS A 65 24.77 0.55 -0.32
CA LYS A 65 24.01 1.80 -0.08
C LYS A 65 22.48 1.62 -0.07
N HIS A 66 21.94 0.64 -0.79
CA HIS A 66 20.49 0.45 -0.95
C HIS A 66 20.05 -0.95 -0.51
N TYR A 67 18.92 -1.02 0.23
CA TYR A 67 18.26 -2.28 0.54
C TYR A 67 17.59 -2.81 -0.73
N TYR A 68 17.72 -4.11 -1.00
CA TYR A 68 16.87 -4.77 -1.99
C TYR A 68 15.43 -4.73 -1.50
N VAL A 69 14.54 -4.10 -2.27
CA VAL A 69 13.10 -4.16 -2.04
C VAL A 69 12.58 -5.33 -2.87
N PRO A 70 12.02 -6.38 -2.24
CA PRO A 70 11.48 -7.50 -2.98
C PRO A 70 10.40 -7.05 -3.97
N ASP A 71 10.36 -7.67 -5.15
CA ASP A 71 9.33 -7.33 -6.12
C ASP A 71 8.01 -8.02 -5.75
N PHE A 72 7.14 -7.27 -5.07
CA PHE A 72 5.83 -7.76 -4.67
C PHE A 72 4.91 -8.05 -5.84
N LYS A 73 5.18 -7.51 -7.03
CA LYS A 73 4.38 -7.77 -8.24
C LYS A 73 4.55 -9.21 -8.74
N LEU A 74 5.61 -9.91 -8.31
CA LEU A 74 5.77 -11.34 -8.57
C LEU A 74 4.79 -12.20 -7.77
N ALA A 75 4.28 -11.67 -6.65
CA ALA A 75 3.38 -12.38 -5.74
C ALA A 75 1.96 -11.82 -5.74
N ILE A 76 1.75 -10.58 -6.18
CA ILE A 76 0.49 -9.85 -6.12
C ILE A 76 0.16 -9.32 -7.51
N ASP A 77 -1.04 -9.63 -7.98
CA ASP A 77 -1.54 -9.17 -9.28
C ASP A 77 -2.20 -7.79 -9.19
N HIS A 78 -2.82 -7.48 -8.05
CA HIS A 78 -3.63 -6.27 -7.86
C HIS A 78 -3.39 -5.63 -6.50
N PHE A 79 -3.31 -4.30 -6.46
CA PHE A 79 -3.10 -3.52 -5.24
C PHE A 79 -4.33 -2.66 -4.93
N CYS A 80 -4.75 -2.68 -3.68
CA CYS A 80 -5.80 -1.82 -3.13
C CYS A 80 -5.19 -1.06 -1.93
N ILE A 81 -4.82 0.19 -2.17
CA ILE A 81 -4.16 1.08 -1.22
C ILE A 81 -5.19 2.04 -0.62
N HIS A 82 -5.66 1.73 0.59
CA HIS A 82 -6.42 2.71 1.36
C HIS A 82 -5.54 3.91 1.67
N ALA A 83 -6.00 5.08 1.26
CA ALA A 83 -5.32 6.32 1.52
C ALA A 83 -6.26 7.33 2.18
N GLY A 84 -5.79 7.91 3.28
CA GLY A 84 -6.40 9.11 3.86
C GLY A 84 -6.36 10.32 2.91
N GLY A 85 -5.47 10.28 1.91
CA GLY A 85 -5.32 11.27 0.85
C GLY A 85 -4.19 10.92 -0.12
N ARG A 86 -4.08 11.65 -1.23
CA ARG A 86 -3.17 11.36 -2.35
C ARG A 86 -1.71 11.10 -1.95
N ALA A 87 -1.19 11.88 -1.00
CA ALA A 87 0.20 11.75 -0.54
C ALA A 87 0.53 10.35 0.00
N VAL A 88 -0.44 9.64 0.59
CA VAL A 88 -0.23 8.28 1.09
C VAL A 88 -0.07 7.28 -0.06
N ILE A 89 -0.85 7.46 -1.14
CA ILE A 89 -0.73 6.63 -2.35
C ILE A 89 0.64 6.84 -2.98
N ASP A 90 1.08 8.09 -3.13
CA ASP A 90 2.37 8.42 -3.77
C ASP A 90 3.56 7.85 -2.95
N VAL A 91 3.47 7.87 -1.62
CA VAL A 91 4.47 7.26 -0.74
C VAL A 91 4.52 5.73 -0.91
N LEU A 92 3.36 5.09 -1.07
CA LEU A 92 3.30 3.64 -1.28
C LEU A 92 3.78 3.23 -2.67
N GLU A 93 3.35 3.94 -3.71
CA GLU A 93 3.82 3.76 -5.09
C GLU A 93 5.35 3.80 -5.16
N LYS A 94 5.96 4.83 -4.55
CA LYS A 94 7.42 4.99 -4.52
C LYS A 94 8.12 3.91 -3.68
N ASN A 95 7.60 3.57 -2.49
CA ASN A 95 8.27 2.62 -1.60
C ASN A 95 8.21 1.17 -2.11
N LEU A 96 7.14 0.82 -2.84
CA LEU A 96 6.93 -0.51 -3.41
C LEU A 96 7.36 -0.62 -4.88
N ALA A 97 7.85 0.48 -5.49
CA ALA A 97 8.20 0.56 -6.91
C ALA A 97 7.04 0.09 -7.82
N LEU A 98 5.83 0.52 -7.50
CA LEU A 98 4.61 0.20 -8.25
C LEU A 98 4.53 1.04 -9.54
N ALA A 99 3.93 0.45 -10.56
CA ALA A 99 3.61 1.14 -11.80
C ALA A 99 2.31 1.97 -11.64
N PRO A 100 2.08 2.97 -12.51
CA PRO A 100 0.87 3.80 -12.44
C PRO A 100 -0.44 2.99 -12.50
N ILE A 101 -0.42 1.85 -13.21
CA ILE A 101 -1.57 0.94 -13.33
C ILE A 101 -1.92 0.26 -12.01
N ASP A 102 -0.92 -0.02 -11.17
CA ASP A 102 -1.09 -0.72 -9.89
C ASP A 102 -1.81 0.16 -8.87
N VAL A 103 -1.65 1.48 -8.97
CA VAL A 103 -2.26 2.47 -8.07
C VAL A 103 -3.47 3.18 -8.69
N GLU A 104 -3.83 2.81 -9.92
CA GLU A 104 -4.92 3.44 -10.68
C GLU A 104 -6.25 3.32 -9.94
N ALA A 105 -6.54 2.16 -9.35
CA ALA A 105 -7.78 1.92 -8.62
C ALA A 105 -7.91 2.86 -7.40
N SER A 106 -6.85 2.96 -6.59
CA SER A 106 -6.80 3.85 -5.42
C SER A 106 -6.90 5.33 -5.81
N ARG A 107 -6.22 5.74 -6.89
CA ARG A 107 -6.31 7.12 -7.40
C ARG A 107 -7.71 7.44 -7.95
N SER A 108 -8.28 6.54 -8.73
CA SER A 108 -9.58 6.73 -9.39
C SER A 108 -10.73 6.81 -8.37
N THR A 109 -10.72 5.92 -7.39
CA THR A 109 -11.75 5.90 -6.33
C THR A 109 -11.61 7.08 -5.39
N LEU A 110 -10.39 7.44 -4.99
CA LEU A 110 -10.14 8.65 -4.20
C LEU A 110 -10.58 9.91 -4.95
N HIS A 111 -10.31 10.00 -6.27
CA HIS A 111 -10.75 11.12 -7.09
C HIS A 111 -12.27 11.21 -7.18
N ARG A 112 -12.95 10.07 -7.37
CA ARG A 112 -14.40 10.06 -7.61
C ARG A 112 -15.23 10.17 -6.33
N PHE A 113 -14.80 9.53 -5.25
CA PHE A 113 -15.59 9.37 -4.02
C PHE A 113 -14.94 10.01 -2.78
N GLY A 114 -13.70 10.49 -2.90
CA GLY A 114 -12.94 10.94 -1.75
C GLY A 114 -12.53 9.79 -0.83
N ASN A 115 -12.08 10.15 0.37
CA ASN A 115 -11.79 9.18 1.41
C ASN A 115 -13.10 8.72 2.07
N THR A 116 -13.59 7.54 1.67
CA THR A 116 -14.80 6.92 2.26
C THR A 116 -14.48 6.12 3.53
N SER A 117 -13.37 6.43 4.22
CA SER A 117 -12.88 5.67 5.36
C SER A 117 -12.60 4.20 4.96
N SER A 118 -12.89 3.25 5.85
CA SER A 118 -12.62 1.82 5.68
C SER A 118 -13.24 1.19 4.43
N SER A 119 -14.30 1.75 3.85
CA SER A 119 -14.90 1.22 2.62
C SER A 119 -14.07 1.47 1.36
N SER A 120 -13.09 2.38 1.40
CA SER A 120 -12.35 2.79 0.20
C SER A 120 -11.68 1.62 -0.52
N ILE A 121 -11.08 0.68 0.24
CA ILE A 121 -10.42 -0.52 -0.33
C ILE A 121 -11.37 -1.43 -1.11
N TRP A 122 -12.66 -1.41 -0.77
CA TRP A 122 -13.68 -2.22 -1.45
C TRP A 122 -14.13 -1.53 -2.73
N TYR A 123 -14.20 -0.20 -2.76
CA TYR A 123 -14.40 0.54 -4.01
C TYR A 123 -13.23 0.33 -4.97
N GLU A 124 -12.00 0.24 -4.44
CA GLU A 124 -10.79 -0.04 -5.24
C GLU A 124 -10.85 -1.45 -5.85
N LEU A 125 -11.22 -2.45 -5.05
CA LEU A 125 -11.43 -3.80 -5.55
C LEU A 125 -12.54 -3.85 -6.62
N ALA A 126 -13.68 -3.22 -6.34
CA ALA A 126 -14.80 -3.14 -7.27
C ALA A 126 -14.42 -2.42 -8.57
N TYR A 127 -13.55 -1.41 -8.51
CA TYR A 127 -13.00 -0.76 -9.70
C TYR A 127 -12.21 -1.73 -10.57
N ILE A 128 -11.33 -2.54 -9.96
CA ILE A 128 -10.50 -3.53 -10.65
C ILE A 128 -11.37 -4.61 -11.29
N GLU A 129 -12.37 -5.09 -10.56
CA GLU A 129 -13.38 -6.04 -11.03
C GLU A 129 -14.19 -5.47 -12.21
N ALA A 130 -14.68 -4.23 -12.08
CA ALA A 130 -15.46 -3.57 -13.12
C ALA A 130 -14.67 -3.40 -14.42
N LYS A 131 -13.37 -3.09 -14.33
CA LYS A 131 -12.46 -3.04 -15.49
C LYS A 131 -12.11 -4.43 -16.07
N GLY A 132 -12.66 -5.51 -15.52
CA GLY A 132 -12.48 -6.88 -16.04
C GLY A 132 -11.07 -7.43 -15.86
N ARG A 133 -10.30 -6.87 -14.92
CA ARG A 133 -8.89 -7.25 -14.71
C ARG A 133 -8.74 -8.44 -13.75
N MET A 134 -9.77 -8.76 -12.98
CA MET A 134 -9.75 -9.82 -11.97
C MET A 134 -10.03 -11.20 -12.57
N LYS A 135 -9.08 -12.12 -12.44
CA LYS A 135 -9.18 -13.52 -12.90
C LYS A 135 -9.01 -14.49 -11.74
N LYS A 136 -9.55 -15.70 -11.89
CA LYS A 136 -9.34 -16.81 -10.95
C LYS A 136 -7.84 -17.05 -10.74
N GLY A 137 -7.43 -17.15 -9.49
CA GLY A 137 -6.05 -17.32 -9.06
C GLY A 137 -5.30 -16.02 -8.83
N ASN A 138 -5.80 -14.87 -9.29
CA ASN A 138 -5.16 -13.59 -9.01
C ASN A 138 -5.14 -13.31 -7.51
N LYS A 139 -4.05 -12.70 -7.05
CA LYS A 139 -3.85 -12.25 -5.69
C LYS A 139 -4.04 -10.75 -5.57
N VAL A 140 -4.86 -10.34 -4.62
CA VAL A 140 -5.11 -8.93 -4.31
C VAL A 140 -4.50 -8.61 -2.96
N TRP A 141 -3.69 -7.56 -2.90
CA TRP A 141 -3.21 -7.02 -1.64
C TRP A 141 -3.98 -5.76 -1.26
N GLN A 142 -4.77 -5.86 -0.20
CA GLN A 142 -5.34 -4.71 0.48
C GLN A 142 -4.38 -4.22 1.56
N ILE A 143 -3.95 -2.97 1.45
CA ILE A 143 -3.11 -2.30 2.44
C ILE A 143 -3.80 -1.04 2.94
N ALA A 144 -3.86 -0.87 4.25
CA ALA A 144 -4.52 0.27 4.85
C ALA A 144 -3.73 0.92 5.98
N LEU A 145 -3.72 2.25 5.98
CA LEU A 145 -3.11 3.09 7.00
C LEU A 145 -4.21 3.81 7.79
N GLY A 146 -4.30 3.52 9.09
CA GLY A 146 -5.33 4.05 9.97
C GLY A 146 -4.80 4.96 11.08
N SER A 147 -5.69 5.34 12.00
CA SER A 147 -5.36 6.18 13.16
C SER A 147 -4.24 5.55 14.01
N GLY A 148 -3.32 6.40 14.47
CA GLY A 148 -2.13 5.98 15.20
C GLY A 148 -1.03 5.35 14.32
N PHE A 149 -1.06 5.57 12.99
CA PHE A 149 -0.06 5.06 12.04
C PHE A 149 0.07 3.54 12.05
N LYS A 150 -1.05 2.85 12.21
CA LYS A 150 -1.14 1.40 12.07
C LYS A 150 -1.28 1.07 10.60
N CYS A 151 -0.46 0.14 10.11
CA CYS A 151 -0.57 -0.41 8.77
C CYS A 151 -1.12 -1.82 8.90
N ASN A 152 -2.25 -2.07 8.26
CA ASN A 152 -2.87 -3.38 8.18
C ASN A 152 -2.78 -3.90 6.75
N SER A 153 -2.73 -5.22 6.61
CA SER A 153 -2.67 -5.86 5.30
C SER A 153 -3.44 -7.17 5.28
N ALA A 154 -4.10 -7.41 4.16
CA ALA A 154 -4.75 -8.66 3.83
C ALA A 154 -4.42 -9.02 2.39
N VAL A 155 -4.12 -10.30 2.14
CA VAL A 155 -3.91 -10.82 0.80
C VAL A 155 -4.99 -11.84 0.51
N TRP A 156 -5.71 -11.60 -0.58
CA TRP A 156 -6.85 -12.40 -1.02
C TRP A 156 -6.50 -13.13 -2.31
N VAL A 157 -7.13 -14.29 -2.55
CA VAL A 157 -7.03 -15.01 -3.81
C VAL A 157 -8.41 -15.04 -4.45
N ALA A 158 -8.51 -14.60 -5.70
CA ALA A 158 -9.74 -14.69 -6.47
C ALA A 158 -10.07 -16.16 -6.77
N LEU A 159 -11.21 -16.63 -6.28
CA LEU A 159 -11.64 -18.03 -6.46
C LEU A 159 -12.30 -18.26 -7.83
N ASN A 160 -12.84 -17.20 -8.42
CA ASN A 160 -13.59 -17.21 -9.67
C ASN A 160 -13.13 -16.07 -10.59
N ASN A 161 -13.47 -16.19 -11.88
CA ASN A 161 -13.32 -15.08 -12.82
C ASN A 161 -14.43 -14.05 -12.58
N VAL A 162 -14.09 -12.77 -12.60
CA VAL A 162 -15.09 -11.70 -12.50
C VAL A 162 -15.26 -11.06 -13.87
N LYS A 163 -16.50 -10.99 -14.36
CA LYS A 163 -16.80 -10.35 -15.63
C LYS A 163 -16.72 -8.84 -15.49
N ALA A 164 -16.23 -8.16 -16.52
CA ALA A 164 -16.25 -6.70 -16.58
C ALA A 164 -17.69 -6.18 -16.43
N SER A 165 -17.85 -5.02 -15.80
CA SER A 165 -19.14 -4.35 -15.73
C SER A 165 -19.49 -3.77 -17.10
N THR A 166 -20.75 -3.93 -17.53
CA THR A 166 -21.23 -3.45 -18.83
C THR A 166 -21.31 -1.92 -18.93
N ASN A 167 -21.19 -1.20 -17.80
CA ASN A 167 -21.37 0.24 -17.69
C ASN A 167 -20.09 0.99 -17.24
N SER A 168 -18.90 0.47 -17.58
CA SER A 168 -17.59 0.86 -17.02
C SER A 168 -16.89 2.06 -17.67
#